data_AF-A0A7W1ECI5-F1
#
_entry.id   AF-A0A7W1ECI5-F1
#
_cell.length_a   1.000
_cell.length_b   1.000
_cell.length_c   1.000
_cell.angle_alpha   90.00
_cell.angle_beta   90.00
_cell.angle_gamma   90.00
#
_symmetry.space_group_name_H-M   'P 1'
#
loop_
_entity.id
_entity.type
_entity.pdbx_description
1 polymer ?
#
loop_
_entity_poly.entity_id
_entity_poly.type
_entity_poly.pdbx_seq_one_letter_code
_entity_poly.pdbx_strand_id
1 'polypeptide(L)'
;LGATVLRYGLVLVLLWVGALKFTAYEAEGVHKFASNSPLLAWADQLLGVRGFSRLLGVIEISLGTLIATRPVLPKLSAIGSLGAIVMFLITLSFLLSTPGVWQPGYGFPSLSPAPGQFLAKDLVLLGAALWTAGEALRAARDRTLG
;
A
#
# COMPACT_ATOMS: atom_id res chain seq x y z
N LEU A 1 11.47 13.22 15.87
CA LEU A 1 11.97 13.21 14.48
C LEU A 1 11.59 11.94 13.72
N GLY A 2 12.03 10.74 14.15
CA GLY A 2 11.77 9.47 13.43
C GLY A 2 10.30 9.16 13.17
N ALA A 3 9.42 9.36 14.16
CA ALA A 3 7.96 9.24 14.02
C ALA A 3 7.37 10.11 12.89
N THR A 4 7.84 11.35 12.78
CA THR A 4 7.43 12.31 11.74
C THR A 4 7.90 11.84 10.36
N VAL A 5 9.17 11.42 10.27
CA VAL A 5 9.75 10.89 9.03
C VAL A 5 9.03 9.62 8.59
N LEU A 6 8.71 8.70 9.50
CA LEU A 6 7.97 7.47 9.20
C LEU A 6 6.59 7.77 8.62
N ARG A 7 5.83 8.68 9.25
CA ARG A 7 4.51 9.07 8.77
C ARG A 7 4.57 9.76 7.42
N TYR A 8 5.39 10.79 7.27
CA TYR A 8 5.41 11.56 6.02
C TYR A 8 6.18 10.86 4.89
N GLY A 9 7.08 9.94 5.23
CA GLY A 9 7.64 8.97 4.28
C GLY A 9 6.55 8.05 3.72
N LEU A 10 5.68 7.52 4.58
CA LEU A 10 4.52 6.73 4.15
C LEU A 10 3.58 7.56 3.25
N VAL A 11 3.26 8.80 3.65
CA VAL A 11 2.46 9.74 2.85
C VAL A 11 3.10 9.95 1.47
N LEU A 12 4.39 10.27 1.44
CA LEU A 12 5.12 10.54 0.20
C LEU A 12 5.06 9.33 -0.74
N VAL A 13 5.31 8.12 -0.23
CA VAL A 13 5.26 6.89 -1.03
C VAL A 13 3.86 6.68 -1.60
N LEU A 14 2.80 6.80 -0.80
CA LEU A 14 1.42 6.61 -1.27
C LEU A 14 1.02 7.65 -2.32
N LEU A 15 1.35 8.92 -2.12
CA LEU A 15 1.04 9.96 -3.10
C LEU A 15 1.82 9.77 -4.41
N TRP A 16 3.10 9.42 -4.31
CA TRP A 16 3.97 9.30 -5.47
C TRP A 16 3.67 8.05 -6.30
N VAL A 17 3.58 6.88 -5.66
CA VAL A 17 3.21 5.63 -6.34
C VAL A 17 1.79 5.72 -6.86
N GLY A 18 0.87 6.32 -6.10
CA GLY A 18 -0.50 6.53 -6.53
C GLY A 18 -0.61 7.43 -7.77
N ALA A 19 0.22 8.46 -7.88
CA ALA A 19 0.31 9.28 -9.08
C ALA A 19 0.87 8.51 -10.29
N LEU A 20 1.83 7.60 -10.07
CA LEU A 20 2.38 6.76 -11.15
C LEU A 20 1.34 5.80 -11.73
N LYS A 21 0.31 5.39 -10.96
CA LYS A 21 -0.78 4.51 -11.41
C LYS A 21 -1.61 5.06 -12.58
N PHE A 22 -1.47 6.34 -12.91
CA PHE A 22 -2.11 6.97 -14.06
C PHE A 22 -1.31 6.81 -15.37
N THR A 23 -0.08 6.29 -15.29
CA THR A 23 0.79 6.03 -16.44
C THR A 23 0.54 4.65 -17.04
N ALA A 24 0.83 4.49 -18.34
CA ALA A 24 0.74 3.17 -19.00
C ALA A 24 1.77 2.17 -18.43
N TYR A 25 2.97 2.67 -18.11
CA TYR A 25 4.05 1.89 -17.49
C TYR A 25 3.58 1.18 -16.22
N GLU A 26 2.97 1.93 -15.29
CA GLU A 26 2.56 1.37 -14.00
C GLU A 26 1.33 0.46 -14.15
N ALA A 27 0.43 0.77 -15.09
CA ALA A 27 -0.75 -0.05 -15.34
C ALA A 27 -0.38 -1.48 -15.78
N GLU A 28 0.61 -1.62 -16.66
CA GLU A 28 1.14 -2.93 -17.06
C GLU A 28 1.84 -3.65 -15.91
N GLY A 29 2.53 -2.91 -15.04
CA GLY A 29 3.17 -3.47 -13.84
C GLY A 29 2.15 -4.06 -12.88
N VAL A 30 1.10 -3.31 -12.55
CA VAL A 30 0.01 -3.75 -11.66
C VAL A 30 -0.71 -4.97 -12.20
N HIS A 31 -1.01 -4.99 -13.49
CA HIS A 31 -1.73 -6.09 -14.12
C HIS A 31 -1.05 -7.44 -13.90
N LYS A 32 0.30 -7.49 -13.97
CA LYS A 32 1.07 -8.73 -13.73
C LYS A 32 0.85 -9.32 -12.33
N PHE A 33 0.62 -8.48 -11.33
CA PHE A 33 0.31 -8.92 -9.97
C PHE A 33 -1.17 -9.26 -9.82
N ALA A 34 -2.04 -8.37 -10.28
CA ALA A 34 -3.48 -8.49 -10.11
C ALA A 34 -4.06 -9.72 -10.82
N SER A 35 -3.59 -10.03 -12.03
CA SER A 35 -4.06 -11.17 -12.83
C SER A 35 -3.74 -12.53 -12.21
N ASN A 36 -2.70 -12.59 -11.37
CA ASN A 36 -2.32 -13.79 -10.62
C ASN A 36 -2.93 -13.84 -9.22
N SER A 37 -3.64 -12.79 -8.77
CA SER A 37 -4.18 -12.72 -7.41
C SER A 37 -5.64 -13.17 -7.35
N PRO A 38 -6.00 -14.14 -6.50
CA PRO A 38 -7.39 -14.54 -6.33
C PRO A 38 -8.28 -13.42 -5.77
N LEU A 39 -7.69 -12.44 -5.09
CA LEU A 39 -8.42 -11.32 -4.49
C LEU A 39 -8.77 -10.22 -5.50
N LEU A 40 -7.94 -10.04 -6.53
CA LEU A 40 -7.99 -8.86 -7.40
C LEU A 40 -8.16 -9.17 -8.89
N ALA A 41 -7.95 -10.42 -9.33
CA ALA A 41 -8.05 -10.80 -10.74
C ALA A 41 -9.41 -10.45 -11.35
N TRP A 42 -10.50 -10.63 -10.61
CA TRP A 42 -11.84 -10.29 -11.08
C TRP A 42 -12.02 -8.78 -11.33
N ALA A 43 -11.45 -7.94 -10.47
CA ALA A 43 -11.56 -6.49 -10.57
C ALA A 43 -10.71 -5.94 -11.72
N ASP A 44 -9.51 -6.50 -11.92
CA ASP A 44 -8.65 -6.18 -13.05
C ASP A 44 -9.28 -6.56 -14.40
N GLN A 45 -9.93 -7.73 -14.47
CA GLN A 45 -10.68 -8.16 -15.66
C GLN A 45 -11.90 -7.27 -15.95
N LEU A 46 -12.66 -6.88 -14.92
CA LEU A 46 -13.88 -6.08 -15.07
C LEU A 46 -13.57 -4.63 -15.49
N LEU A 47 -12.57 -4.00 -14.86
CA LEU A 47 -12.24 -2.58 -15.07
C LEU A 47 -11.24 -2.37 -16.22
N GLY A 48 -10.60 -3.45 -16.66
CA GLY A 48 -9.47 -3.42 -17.59
C GLY A 48 -8.21 -2.83 -16.97
N VAL A 49 -7.06 -3.17 -17.56
CA VAL A 49 -5.71 -2.83 -17.04
C VAL A 49 -5.57 -1.36 -16.62
N ARG A 50 -6.00 -0.42 -17.48
CA ARG A 50 -5.90 1.02 -17.20
C ARG A 50 -6.92 1.49 -16.17
N GLY A 51 -8.14 0.94 -16.19
CA GLY A 51 -9.19 1.33 -15.24
C GLY A 51 -8.85 0.87 -13.83
N PHE A 52 -8.42 -0.38 -13.70
CA PHE A 52 -7.98 -0.96 -12.43
C PHE A 52 -6.79 -0.20 -11.84
N SER A 53 -5.75 0.07 -12.63
CA SER A 53 -4.59 0.86 -12.18
C SER A 53 -5.00 2.25 -11.67
N ARG A 54 -5.81 2.99 -12.43
CA ARG A 54 -6.28 4.33 -12.01
C ARG A 54 -7.09 4.29 -10.72
N LEU A 55 -7.93 3.27 -10.53
CA LEU A 55 -8.68 3.09 -9.28
C LEU A 55 -7.73 2.90 -8.10
N LEU A 56 -6.71 2.05 -8.22
CA LEU A 56 -5.67 1.92 -7.19
C LEU A 56 -4.95 3.25 -6.94
N GLY A 57 -4.65 4.01 -7.99
CA GLY A 57 -4.05 5.35 -7.86
C GLY A 57 -4.89 6.31 -7.03
N VAL A 58 -6.21 6.35 -7.28
CA VAL A 58 -7.14 7.16 -6.48
C VAL A 58 -7.15 6.69 -5.02
N ILE A 59 -7.15 5.38 -4.77
CA ILE A 59 -7.12 4.82 -3.42
C ILE A 59 -5.82 5.23 -2.71
N GLU A 60 -4.66 5.00 -3.32
CA GLU A 60 -3.35 5.32 -2.74
C GLU A 60 -3.23 6.82 -2.41
N ILE A 61 -3.61 7.69 -3.35
CA ILE A 61 -3.59 9.15 -3.13
C ILE A 61 -4.54 9.56 -2.00
N SER A 62 -5.75 9.00 -1.97
CA SER A 62 -6.74 9.30 -0.94
C SER A 62 -6.25 8.89 0.45
N LEU A 63 -5.70 7.68 0.57
CA LEU A 63 -5.14 7.17 1.82
C LEU A 63 -3.94 8.00 2.28
N GLY A 64 -3.00 8.31 1.38
CA GLY A 64 -1.86 9.18 1.68
C GLY A 64 -2.27 10.56 2.18
N THR A 65 -3.26 11.18 1.52
CA THR A 65 -3.82 12.47 1.91
C THR A 65 -4.47 12.40 3.30
N LEU A 66 -5.30 11.38 3.55
CA LEU A 66 -5.92 11.18 4.87
C LEU A 66 -4.86 11.02 5.96
N ILE A 67 -3.84 10.21 5.75
CA ILE A 67 -2.74 10.01 6.72
C ILE A 67 -2.05 11.34 7.03
N ALA A 68 -1.81 12.18 6.02
CA ALA A 68 -1.16 13.50 6.17
C ALA A 68 -1.93 14.47 7.08
N THR A 69 -3.27 14.32 7.18
CA THR A 69 -4.10 15.21 8.02
C THR A 69 -3.87 15.06 9.53
N ARG A 70 -2.99 14.17 9.99
CA ARG A 70 -2.73 13.88 11.41
C ARG A 70 -2.65 15.12 12.32
N PRO A 71 -1.92 16.21 11.99
CA PRO A 71 -1.81 17.36 12.90
C PRO A 71 -3.14 18.06 13.17
N VAL A 72 -4.04 18.08 12.18
CA VAL A 72 -5.30 18.83 12.21
C VAL A 72 -6.52 17.95 12.46
N LEU A 73 -6.55 16.71 11.96
CA LEU A 73 -7.69 15.80 11.99
C LEU A 73 -7.21 14.35 12.27
N PRO A 74 -6.80 14.03 13.51
CA PRO A 74 -6.26 12.71 13.85
C PRO A 74 -7.24 11.56 13.58
N LYS A 75 -8.56 11.79 13.67
CA LYS A 75 -9.60 10.80 13.30
C LYS A 75 -9.52 10.40 11.82
N LEU A 76 -9.36 11.37 10.92
CA LEU A 76 -9.23 11.09 9.48
C LEU A 76 -7.91 10.39 9.16
N SER A 77 -6.82 10.80 9.82
CA SER A 77 -5.54 10.12 9.70
C SER A 77 -5.61 8.66 10.16
N ALA A 78 -6.35 8.35 11.22
CA ALA A 78 -6.59 6.98 11.65
C ALA A 78 -7.32 6.16 10.57
N ILE A 79 -8.38 6.71 9.97
CA ILE A 79 -9.12 6.05 8.87
C ILE A 79 -8.19 5.78 7.68
N GLY A 80 -7.41 6.77 7.25
CA GLY A 80 -6.44 6.61 6.16
C GLY A 80 -5.39 5.55 6.47
N SER A 81 -4.89 5.51 7.71
CA SER A 81 -3.89 4.53 8.14
C SER A 81 -4.47 3.12 8.19
N LEU A 82 -5.72 2.95 8.65
CA LEU A 82 -6.43 1.66 8.63
C LEU A 82 -6.68 1.16 7.21
N GLY A 83 -7.07 2.05 6.30
CA GLY A 83 -7.19 1.70 4.88
C GLY A 83 -5.86 1.27 4.26
N ALA A 84 -4.77 1.96 4.61
CA ALA A 84 -3.43 1.58 4.14
C ALA A 84 -2.98 0.20 4.66
N ILE A 85 -3.33 -0.17 5.90
CA ILE A 85 -3.08 -1.52 6.43
C ILE A 85 -3.74 -2.57 5.54
N VAL A 86 -5.03 -2.41 5.24
CA VAL A 86 -5.77 -3.36 4.38
C VAL A 86 -5.12 -3.44 3.00
N MET A 87 -4.78 -2.29 2.42
CA MET A 87 -4.11 -2.23 1.12
C MET A 87 -2.77 -2.98 1.12
N PHE A 88 -1.89 -2.75 2.09
CA PHE A 88 -0.60 -3.44 2.14
C PHE A 88 -0.73 -4.93 2.46
N LEU A 89 -1.75 -5.36 3.21
CA LEU A 89 -2.06 -6.78 3.39
C LEU A 89 -2.45 -7.44 2.05
N ILE A 90 -3.26 -6.75 1.25
CA ILE A 90 -3.60 -7.21 -0.10
C ILE A 90 -2.33 -7.27 -0.97
N THR A 91 -1.49 -6.24 -0.96
CA THR A 91 -0.23 -6.25 -1.73
C THR A 91 0.71 -7.38 -1.28
N LEU A 92 0.86 -7.61 0.03
CA LEU A 92 1.70 -8.69 0.54
C LEU A 92 1.14 -10.08 0.21
N SER A 93 -0.16 -10.23 -0.02
CA SER A 93 -0.74 -11.48 -0.52
C SER A 93 -0.20 -11.88 -1.90
N PHE A 94 0.36 -10.93 -2.66
CA PHE A 94 1.04 -11.20 -3.93
C PHE A 94 2.30 -12.04 -3.78
N LEU A 95 2.95 -12.05 -2.61
CA LEU A 95 4.08 -12.96 -2.34
C LEU A 95 3.66 -14.43 -2.42
N LEU A 96 2.40 -14.74 -2.15
CA LEU A 96 1.86 -16.10 -2.17
C LEU A 96 1.27 -16.48 -3.52
N SER A 97 0.77 -15.49 -4.27
CA SER A 97 -0.01 -15.72 -5.49
C SER A 97 0.78 -15.43 -6.79
N THR A 98 1.85 -14.64 -6.73
CA THR A 98 2.59 -14.24 -7.94
C THR A 98 3.67 -15.27 -8.30
N PRO A 99 3.71 -15.75 -9.55
CA PRO A 99 4.83 -16.57 -10.03
C PRO A 99 6.17 -15.82 -9.99
N GLY A 100 7.26 -16.55 -9.74
CA GLY A 100 8.62 -15.98 -9.77
C GLY A 100 9.03 -15.21 -8.51
N VAL A 101 8.25 -15.23 -7.43
CA VAL A 101 8.65 -14.67 -6.12
C VAL A 101 9.94 -15.30 -5.60
N TRP A 102 10.12 -16.61 -5.80
CA TRP A 102 11.34 -17.33 -5.46
C TRP A 102 12.33 -17.33 -6.62
N GLN A 103 13.61 -17.16 -6.31
CA GLN A 103 14.69 -17.20 -7.30
C GLN A 103 14.73 -18.60 -7.96
N PRO A 104 14.65 -18.67 -9.30
CA PRO A 104 14.76 -19.94 -10.01
C PRO A 104 16.04 -20.70 -9.65
N GLY A 105 15.90 -21.98 -9.32
CA GLY A 105 17.02 -22.85 -8.93
C GLY A 105 17.40 -22.82 -7.44
N TYR A 106 16.89 -21.86 -6.65
CA TYR A 106 17.20 -21.76 -5.22
C TYR A 106 15.99 -22.07 -4.32
N GLY A 107 14.78 -21.67 -4.73
CA GLY A 107 13.56 -21.88 -3.95
C GLY A 107 13.51 -21.06 -2.65
N PHE A 108 12.69 -21.47 -1.68
CA PHE A 108 12.62 -20.83 -0.37
C PHE A 108 13.92 -21.04 0.42
N PRO A 109 14.51 -20.02 1.07
CA PRO A 109 14.01 -18.65 1.30
C PRO A 109 14.57 -17.57 0.33
N SER A 110 15.13 -17.95 -0.82
CA SER A 110 15.78 -17.02 -1.74
C SER A 110 14.77 -16.23 -2.59
N LEU A 111 14.50 -14.98 -2.23
CA LEU A 111 13.63 -14.08 -2.99
C LEU A 111 14.30 -13.55 -4.26
N SER A 112 13.57 -13.56 -5.38
CA SER A 112 14.00 -12.92 -6.62
C SER A 112 14.09 -11.39 -6.46
N PRO A 113 14.97 -10.69 -7.19
CA PRO A 113 15.02 -9.22 -7.16
C PRO A 113 13.67 -8.57 -7.47
N ALA A 114 12.95 -9.12 -8.44
CA ALA A 114 11.54 -8.82 -8.71
C ALA A 114 10.83 -10.11 -9.18
N PRO A 115 9.62 -10.41 -8.66
CA PRO A 115 8.84 -9.61 -7.73
C PRO A 115 9.18 -9.77 -6.23
N GLY A 116 9.96 -10.78 -5.84
CA GLY A 116 10.07 -11.21 -4.43
C GLY A 116 10.52 -10.12 -3.46
N GLN A 117 11.73 -9.58 -3.66
CA GLN A 117 12.29 -8.53 -2.79
C GLN A 117 11.50 -7.22 -2.86
N PHE A 118 10.96 -6.90 -4.04
CA PHE A 118 10.12 -5.72 -4.25
C PHE A 118 8.83 -5.77 -3.41
N LEU A 119 8.18 -6.93 -3.28
CA LEU A 119 7.00 -7.07 -2.44
C LEU A 119 7.36 -7.21 -0.95
N ALA A 120 8.47 -7.88 -0.63
CA ALA A 120 8.86 -8.11 0.76
C ALA A 120 9.12 -6.80 1.54
N LYS A 121 9.67 -5.77 0.88
CA LYS A 121 9.88 -4.45 1.52
C LYS A 121 8.58 -3.75 1.91
N ASP A 122 7.43 -4.09 1.31
CA ASP A 122 6.14 -3.50 1.67
C ASP A 122 5.69 -3.91 3.08
N LEU A 123 6.30 -4.94 3.67
CA LEU A 123 6.14 -5.26 5.10
C LEU A 123 6.54 -4.08 6.00
N VAL A 124 7.55 -3.30 5.60
CA VAL A 124 7.95 -2.08 6.32
C VAL A 124 6.85 -1.02 6.22
N LEU A 125 6.21 -0.88 5.06
CA LEU A 125 5.11 0.06 4.86
C LEU A 125 3.85 -0.36 5.63
N LEU A 126 3.56 -1.66 5.71
CA LEU A 126 2.53 -2.19 6.62
C LEU A 126 2.83 -1.83 8.07
N GLY A 127 4.07 -2.01 8.52
CA GLY A 127 4.52 -1.60 9.85
C GLY A 127 4.34 -0.10 10.11
N ALA A 128 4.67 0.75 9.12
CA ALA A 128 4.45 2.18 9.18
C ALA A 128 2.96 2.54 9.26
N ALA A 129 2.10 1.84 8.50
CA ALA A 129 0.65 2.02 8.53
C ALA A 129 0.05 1.63 9.89
N LEU A 130 0.48 0.50 10.46
CA LEU A 130 0.09 0.07 11.82
C LEU A 130 0.50 1.09 12.88
N TRP A 131 1.75 1.57 12.81
CA TRP A 131 2.26 2.56 13.75
C TRP A 131 1.48 3.89 13.63
N THR A 132 1.27 4.37 12.41
CA THR A 132 0.54 5.63 12.17
C THR A 132 -0.93 5.54 12.58
N ALA A 133 -1.58 4.39 12.40
CA ALA A 133 -2.95 4.12 12.86
C ALA A 133 -3.04 4.18 14.39
N GLY A 134 -2.16 3.45 15.08
CA GLY A 134 -2.15 3.42 16.55
C GLY A 134 -1.90 4.80 17.17
N GLU A 135 -0.97 5.57 16.60
CA GLU A 135 -0.68 6.92 17.06
C GLU A 135 -1.84 7.89 16.75
N ALA A 136 -2.44 7.82 15.57
CA ALA A 136 -3.57 8.67 15.19
C ALA A 136 -4.82 8.40 16.04
N LEU A 137 -5.11 7.13 16.35
CA LEU A 137 -6.21 6.73 17.24
C LEU A 137 -6.05 7.26 18.66
N ARG A 138 -4.83 7.20 19.21
CA ARG A 138 -4.53 7.78 20.53
C ARG A 138 -4.78 9.29 20.54
N ALA A 139 -4.23 10.00 19.55
CA ALA A 139 -4.42 11.44 19.42
C ALA A 139 -5.89 11.86 19.21
N ALA A 140 -6.66 11.05 18.49
CA ALA A 140 -8.09 11.27 18.30
C ALA A 140 -8.89 11.13 19.60
N ARG A 141 -8.52 10.17 20.44
CA ARG A 141 -9.12 9.97 21.75
C ARG A 141 -8.81 11.13 22.68
N ASP A 142 -7.55 11.55 22.76
CA ASP A 142 -7.13 12.61 23.67
C ASP A 142 -7.79 13.96 23.34
N ARG A 143 -8.03 14.24 22.06
CA ARG A 143 -8.82 15.42 21.61
C ARG A 143 -10.32 15.35 21.90
N THR A 144 -10.87 14.16 22.15
CA THR A 144 -12.29 14.02 22.46
C THR A 144 -12.54 14.17 23.98
N LEU A 145 -11.49 14.04 24.79
CA LEU A 145 -11.55 14.08 26.26
C LEU A 145 -11.10 15.42 26.87
N GLY A 146 -10.52 16.32 26.08
CA GLY A 146 -10.13 17.68 26.50
C GLY A 146 -10.99 18.72 25.80
#